data_AF-A0A0C2R9U7-F1
#
_entry.id   AF-A0A0C2R9U7-F1
#
_cell.length_a   1.000
_cell.length_b   1.000
_cell.length_c   1.000
_cell.angle_alpha   90.00
_cell.angle_beta   90.00
_cell.angle_gamma   90.00
#
_symmetry.space_group_name_H-M   'P 1'
#
loop_
_entity.id
_entity.type
_entity.pdbx_description
1 polymer ?
#
loop_
_entity_poly.entity_id
_entity_poly.type
_entity_poly.pdbx_seq_one_letter_code
_entity_poly.pdbx_strand_id
1 'polypeptide(L)'
;MSMPNIPNITPQISLNRCDTINLLLSSIALEEIGLSHILNAEGEKLQHFLKLCPKHPNDYLEMNKSINKMLRTVVKSQLLLELKLEDVLELDDKEDCSKKHCKDCDKERKPGCRDDYKKPMAYTNCKYCGKEHCEEKCKKACQDCGKKDCKGCVKTPRYLN
;
A
#
# COMPACT_ATOMS: atom_id res chain seq x y z
N MET A 1 28.14 12.38 42.98
CA MET A 1 26.79 12.14 42.42
C MET A 1 26.77 10.70 41.91
N SER A 2 25.89 9.85 42.45
CA SER A 2 25.75 8.45 42.01
C SER A 2 25.00 8.40 40.68
N MET A 3 25.50 7.59 39.74
CA MET A 3 24.84 7.34 38.45
C MET A 3 23.43 6.79 38.70
N PRO A 4 22.39 7.23 37.97
CA PRO A 4 21.06 6.63 38.07
C PRO A 4 21.12 5.15 37.69
N ASN A 5 20.50 4.29 38.49
CA ASN A 5 20.39 2.87 38.19
C ASN A 5 19.25 2.68 37.19
N ILE A 6 19.58 2.57 35.90
CA ILE A 6 18.59 2.30 34.85
C ILE A 6 18.22 0.83 34.94
N PRO A 7 16.95 0.47 35.20
CA PRO A 7 16.55 -0.92 35.27
C PRO A 7 16.82 -1.60 33.92
N ASN A 8 17.30 -2.84 33.97
CA ASN A 8 17.55 -3.65 32.79
C ASN A 8 16.22 -4.01 32.11
N ILE A 9 15.91 -3.30 31.02
CA ILE A 9 14.79 -3.63 30.14
C ILE A 9 15.31 -4.51 29.00
N THR A 10 14.92 -5.77 28.99
CA THR A 10 15.08 -6.66 27.82
C THR A 10 13.76 -6.68 27.06
N PRO A 11 13.55 -5.80 26.06
CA PRO A 11 12.32 -5.82 25.30
C PRO A 11 12.23 -7.15 24.52
N GLN A 12 11.22 -7.96 24.83
CA GLN A 12 10.87 -9.15 24.06
C GLN A 12 10.13 -8.70 22.79
N ILE A 13 10.89 -8.39 21.75
CA ILE A 13 10.34 -7.94 20.46
C ILE A 13 10.11 -9.18 19.59
N SER A 14 8.89 -9.71 19.60
CA SER A 14 8.47 -10.75 18.65
C SER A 14 7.88 -10.10 17.41
N LEU A 15 8.71 -9.86 16.39
CA LEU A 15 8.25 -9.39 15.08
C LEU A 15 8.13 -10.58 14.12
N ASN A 16 6.98 -10.69 13.45
CA ASN A 16 6.88 -11.56 12.28
C ASN A 16 7.34 -10.81 11.02
N ARG A 17 7.52 -11.55 9.93
CA ARG A 17 8.05 -11.00 8.67
C ARG A 17 7.14 -9.92 8.06
N CYS A 18 5.82 -10.09 8.18
CA CYS A 18 4.84 -9.11 7.69
C CYS A 18 4.84 -7.81 8.50
N ASP A 19 4.94 -7.90 9.83
CA ASP A 19 5.09 -6.72 10.70
C ASP A 19 6.39 -5.98 10.36
N THR A 20 7.45 -6.71 10.04
CA THR A 20 8.73 -6.12 9.61
C THR A 20 8.58 -5.37 8.28
N ILE A 21 7.90 -5.94 7.28
CA ILE A 21 7.62 -5.28 6.01
C ILE A 21 6.83 -3.98 6.22
N ASN A 22 5.78 -4.01 7.06
CA ASN A 22 5.01 -2.81 7.40
C ASN A 22 5.87 -1.73 8.09
N LEU A 23 6.79 -2.14 8.97
CA LEU A 23 7.72 -1.21 9.62
C LEU A 23 8.72 -0.61 8.62
N LEU A 24 9.20 -1.39 7.64
CA LEU A 24 10.07 -0.90 6.58
C LEU A 24 9.34 0.10 5.67
N LEU A 25 8.11 -0.21 5.24
CA LEU A 25 7.27 0.73 4.49
C LEU A 25 7.01 2.02 5.28
N SER A 26 6.72 1.89 6.58
CA SER A 26 6.56 3.04 7.47
C SER A 26 7.84 3.86 7.60
N SER A 27 9.01 3.21 7.65
CA SER A 27 10.30 3.90 7.68
C SER A 27 10.56 4.71 6.41
N ILE A 28 10.22 4.17 5.24
CA ILE A 28 10.32 4.88 3.95
C ILE A 28 9.39 6.10 3.97
N ALA A 29 8.13 5.92 4.39
CA ALA A 29 7.16 7.01 4.49
C ALA A 29 7.64 8.12 5.46
N LEU A 30 8.25 7.77 6.58
CA LEU A 30 8.82 8.74 7.53
C LEU A 30 10.00 9.51 6.93
N GLU A 31 10.84 8.87 6.12
CA GLU A 31 11.94 9.52 5.40
C GLU A 31 11.40 10.52 4.36
N GLU A 32 10.35 10.15 3.60
CA GLU A 32 9.66 11.04 2.65
C GLU A 32 9.00 12.25 3.35
N ILE A 33 8.34 12.04 4.50
CA ILE A 33 7.81 13.14 5.32
C ILE A 33 8.94 14.07 5.76
N GLY A 34 10.07 13.51 6.21
CA GLY A 34 11.26 14.28 6.57
C GLY A 34 11.79 15.13 5.41
N LEU A 35 11.89 14.57 4.21
CA LEU A 35 12.31 15.30 3.01
C LEU A 35 11.34 16.44 2.67
N SER A 36 10.03 16.22 2.82
CA SER A 36 9.02 17.27 2.60
C SER A 36 9.21 18.47 3.52
N HIS A 37 9.54 18.24 4.80
CA HIS A 37 9.82 19.29 5.76
C HIS A 37 11.09 20.07 5.40
N ILE A 38 12.13 19.39 4.92
CA ILE A 38 13.36 20.05 4.45
C ILE A 38 13.08 20.96 3.25
N LEU A 39 12.31 20.46 2.27
CA LEU A 39 11.91 21.25 1.09
C LEU A 39 11.10 22.48 1.49
N ASN A 40 10.15 22.34 2.42
CA ASN A 40 9.36 23.46 2.94
C ASN A 40 10.23 24.49 3.66
N ALA A 41 11.12 24.04 4.55
CA ALA A 41 12.03 24.92 5.29
C ALA A 41 12.96 25.70 4.35
N GLU A 42 13.43 25.08 3.26
CA GLU A 42 14.21 25.76 2.23
C GLU A 42 13.40 26.75 1.40
N GLY A 43 12.12 26.44 1.14
CA GLY A 43 11.18 27.38 0.56
C GLY A 43 10.96 28.62 1.43
N GLU A 44 10.73 28.42 2.74
CA GLU A 44 10.60 29.50 3.71
C GLU A 44 11.89 30.32 3.82
N LYS A 45 13.06 29.66 3.82
CA LYS A 45 14.37 30.31 3.82
C LYS A 45 14.54 31.21 2.59
N LEU A 46 14.16 30.74 1.40
CA LEU A 46 14.19 31.54 0.17
C LEU A 46 13.23 32.73 0.25
N GLN A 47 12.00 32.52 0.71
CA GLN A 47 11.03 33.61 0.87
C GLN A 47 11.54 34.67 1.86
N HIS A 48 12.12 34.24 2.98
CA HIS A 48 12.72 35.14 3.97
C HIS A 48 13.91 35.91 3.39
N PHE A 49 14.80 35.23 2.67
CA PHE A 49 15.92 35.84 1.97
C PHE A 49 15.48 36.92 0.98
N LEU A 50 14.42 36.67 0.19
CA LEU A 50 13.88 37.66 -0.74
C LEU A 50 13.28 38.87 -0.02
N LYS A 51 12.63 38.68 1.13
CA LYS A 51 12.11 39.78 1.96
C LYS A 51 13.21 40.68 2.51
N LEU A 52 14.42 40.14 2.75
CA LEU A 52 15.57 40.92 3.22
C LEU A 52 16.16 41.83 2.13
N CYS A 53 15.71 41.71 0.88
CA CYS A 53 16.17 42.49 -0.28
C CYS A 53 17.71 42.60 -0.34
N PRO A 54 18.41 41.48 -0.65
CA PRO A 54 19.86 41.45 -0.74
C PRO A 54 20.38 42.54 -1.68
N LYS A 55 21.41 43.26 -1.23
CA LYS A 55 21.93 44.45 -1.94
C LYS A 55 22.88 44.08 -3.08
N HIS A 56 23.46 42.88 -3.05
CA HIS A 56 24.41 42.44 -4.06
C HIS A 56 23.83 41.32 -4.92
N PRO A 57 23.93 41.40 -6.25
CA PRO A 57 23.51 40.32 -7.15
C PRO A 57 24.15 38.96 -6.83
N ASN A 58 25.36 38.96 -6.26
CA ASN A 58 26.07 37.76 -5.85
C ASN A 58 25.31 36.97 -4.77
N ASP A 59 24.62 37.65 -3.86
CA ASP A 59 23.86 36.99 -2.78
C ASP A 59 22.76 36.08 -3.37
N TYR A 60 22.09 36.53 -4.43
CA TYR A 60 21.08 35.74 -5.14
C TYR A 60 21.69 34.52 -5.83
N LEU A 61 22.86 34.69 -6.46
CA LEU A 61 23.56 33.61 -7.13
C LEU A 61 24.02 32.54 -6.14
N GLU A 62 24.52 32.94 -4.98
CA GLU A 62 24.93 32.01 -3.92
C GLU A 62 23.74 31.27 -3.32
N MET A 63 22.65 31.98 -3.02
CA MET A 63 21.42 31.37 -2.53
C MET A 63 20.87 30.35 -3.55
N ASN A 64 20.79 30.72 -4.82
CA ASN A 64 20.33 29.82 -5.88
C ASN A 64 21.25 28.60 -6.04
N LYS A 65 22.58 28.76 -5.97
CA LYS A 65 23.53 27.64 -6.00
C LYS A 65 23.32 26.69 -4.82
N SER A 66 23.07 27.24 -3.63
CA SER A 66 22.81 26.46 -2.41
C SER A 66 21.53 25.63 -2.54
N ILE A 67 20.42 26.25 -2.98
CA ILE A 67 19.14 25.55 -3.22
C ILE A 67 19.30 24.46 -4.28
N ASN A 68 19.96 24.75 -5.40
CA ASN A 68 20.21 23.75 -6.45
C ASN A 68 21.04 22.57 -5.93
N LYS A 69 22.00 22.81 -5.02
CA LYS A 69 22.75 21.74 -4.38
C LYS A 69 21.86 20.90 -3.46
N MET A 70 21.00 21.54 -2.67
CA MET A 70 20.02 20.84 -1.83
C MET A 70 19.07 19.98 -2.68
N LEU A 71 18.47 20.53 -3.73
CA LEU A 71 17.56 19.81 -4.62
C LEU A 71 18.22 18.60 -5.27
N ARG A 72 19.48 18.72 -5.72
CA ARG A 72 20.24 17.58 -6.23
C ARG A 72 20.45 16.49 -5.19
N THR A 73 20.64 16.86 -3.92
CA THR A 73 20.75 15.89 -2.82
C THR A 73 19.40 15.22 -2.56
N VAL A 74 18.30 15.97 -2.53
CA VAL A 74 16.95 15.42 -2.34
C VAL A 74 16.59 14.42 -3.45
N VAL A 75 16.87 14.74 -4.72
CA VAL A 75 16.64 13.82 -5.84
C VAL A 75 17.43 12.51 -5.68
N LYS A 76 18.68 12.58 -5.19
CA LYS A 76 19.47 11.37 -4.91
C LYS A 76 18.86 10.56 -3.76
N SER A 77 18.36 11.21 -2.72
CA SER A 77 17.65 10.55 -1.63
C SER A 77 16.35 9.88 -2.11
N GLN A 78 15.56 10.55 -2.96
CA GLN A 78 14.35 9.96 -3.54
C GLN A 78 14.66 8.75 -4.43
N LEU A 79 15.75 8.79 -5.21
CA LEU A 79 16.20 7.61 -5.96
C LEU A 79 16.54 6.44 -5.03
N LEU A 80 17.23 6.70 -3.91
CA LEU A 80 17.54 5.66 -2.93
C LEU A 80 16.28 5.13 -2.23
N LEU A 81 15.30 6.00 -1.95
CA LEU A 81 14.02 5.61 -1.36
C LEU A 81 13.19 4.75 -2.30
N GLU A 82 13.20 5.06 -3.60
CA GLU A 82 12.56 4.23 -4.63
C GLU A 82 13.17 2.83 -4.66
N LEU A 83 14.50 2.72 -4.67
CA LEU A 83 15.18 1.41 -4.62
C LEU A 83 14.83 0.63 -3.34
N LYS A 84 14.79 1.29 -2.18
CA LYS A 84 14.35 0.64 -0.93
C LYS A 84 12.90 0.16 -1.02
N LEU A 85 12.02 0.94 -1.66
CA LEU A 85 10.62 0.59 -1.83
C LEU A 85 10.48 -0.63 -2.75
N GLU A 86 11.17 -0.64 -3.88
CA GLU A 86 11.23 -1.80 -4.80
C GLU A 86 11.67 -3.07 -4.05
N ASP A 87 12.76 -3.00 -3.29
CA ASP A 87 13.25 -4.13 -2.47
C ASP A 87 12.20 -4.62 -1.46
N VAL A 88 11.49 -3.70 -0.79
CA VAL A 88 10.47 -4.05 0.20
C VAL A 88 9.23 -4.65 -0.46
N LEU A 89 8.81 -4.15 -1.62
CA LEU A 89 7.69 -4.70 -2.38
C LEU A 89 8.01 -6.11 -2.90
N GLU A 90 9.25 -6.36 -3.34
CA GLU A 90 9.68 -7.73 -3.68
C GLU A 90 9.63 -8.70 -2.49
N LEU A 91 9.87 -8.21 -1.27
CA LEU A 91 9.75 -9.02 -0.05
C LEU A 91 8.28 -9.31 0.29
N ASP A 92 7.39 -8.36 0.04
CA ASP A 92 5.94 -8.53 0.22
C ASP A 92 5.36 -9.51 -0.80
N ASP A 93 5.72 -9.43 -2.08
CA ASP A 93 5.21 -10.37 -3.11
C ASP A 93 5.61 -11.84 -2.84
N LYS A 94 6.77 -12.05 -2.20
CA LYS A 94 7.26 -13.39 -1.82
C LYS A 94 6.54 -13.94 -0.58
N GLU A 95 5.85 -13.11 0.19
CA GLU A 95 5.19 -13.47 1.43
C GLU A 95 3.67 -13.25 1.31
N ASP A 96 2.85 -14.23 1.68
CA ASP A 96 1.39 -14.07 1.70
C ASP A 96 0.92 -13.20 2.90
N CYS A 97 1.51 -12.02 3.10
CA CYS A 97 1.20 -11.12 4.23
C CYS A 97 -0.23 -10.57 4.21
N SER A 98 -0.90 -10.66 3.06
CA SER A 98 -2.33 -10.38 2.88
C SER A 98 -3.26 -11.51 3.36
N LYS A 99 -2.74 -12.71 3.65
CA LYS A 99 -3.55 -13.83 4.11
C LYS A 99 -3.53 -13.93 5.63
N LYS A 100 -4.21 -12.99 6.28
CA LYS A 100 -4.97 -13.36 7.50
C LYS A 100 -6.16 -14.22 7.08
N HIS A 101 -5.91 -15.37 6.45
CA HIS A 101 -6.84 -16.47 6.59
C HIS A 101 -6.80 -16.84 8.07
N CYS A 102 -7.85 -16.44 8.78
CA CYS A 102 -8.21 -17.13 10.00
C CYS A 102 -8.22 -18.63 9.64
N LYS A 103 -7.24 -19.40 10.10
CA LYS A 103 -7.15 -20.84 9.83
C LYS A 103 -8.37 -21.60 10.39
N ASP A 104 -9.21 -20.91 11.16
CA ASP A 104 -10.42 -21.42 11.81
C ASP A 104 -11.70 -20.66 11.39
N CYS A 105 -11.79 -20.14 10.16
CA CYS A 105 -13.03 -19.54 9.66
C CYS A 105 -14.06 -20.54 9.13
N ASP A 106 -13.85 -21.84 9.33
CA ASP A 106 -14.91 -22.84 9.22
C ASP A 106 -15.64 -22.95 10.57
N LYS A 107 -16.59 -22.03 10.82
CA LYS A 107 -17.99 -22.37 11.16
C LYS A 107 -18.81 -21.32 11.92
N GLU A 108 -18.25 -20.27 12.51
CA GLU A 108 -19.11 -19.25 13.18
C GLU A 108 -18.61 -17.83 12.93
N ARG A 109 -19.50 -16.98 12.41
CA ARG A 109 -19.28 -15.53 12.21
C ARG A 109 -18.97 -14.89 13.57
N LYS A 110 -17.69 -14.59 13.85
CA LYS A 110 -17.32 -13.74 14.99
C LYS A 110 -17.61 -12.27 14.65
N PRO A 111 -18.14 -11.47 15.59
CA PRO A 111 -18.30 -10.02 15.39
C PRO A 111 -16.91 -9.37 15.28
N GLY A 112 -16.63 -8.66 14.18
CA GLY A 112 -15.38 -7.91 13.98
C GLY A 112 -14.56 -8.25 12.73
N CYS A 113 -14.95 -9.26 11.95
CA CYS A 113 -14.36 -9.48 10.63
C CYS A 113 -15.01 -8.52 9.62
N ARG A 114 -14.27 -7.53 9.09
CA ARG A 114 -14.71 -6.80 7.90
C ARG A 114 -14.54 -7.70 6.68
N ASP A 115 -15.63 -7.93 5.97
CA ASP A 115 -15.69 -8.68 4.71
C ASP A 115 -15.05 -7.89 3.54
N ASP A 116 -13.81 -7.42 3.68
CA ASP A 116 -13.18 -6.58 2.65
C ASP A 116 -12.65 -7.41 1.47
N TYR A 117 -12.64 -8.75 1.58
CA TYR A 117 -12.40 -9.65 0.45
C TYR A 117 -13.68 -10.37 0.04
N LYS A 118 -14.61 -9.64 -0.57
CA LYS A 118 -15.67 -10.28 -1.37
C LYS A 118 -14.98 -11.02 -2.52
N LYS A 119 -14.80 -12.34 -2.38
CA LYS A 119 -14.49 -13.21 -3.53
C LYS A 119 -15.44 -12.86 -4.67
N PRO A 120 -14.97 -12.72 -5.92
CA PRO A 120 -15.86 -12.48 -7.05
C PRO A 120 -16.90 -13.61 -7.08
N MET A 121 -18.18 -13.26 -6.98
CA MET A 121 -19.27 -14.22 -7.16
C MET A 121 -19.21 -14.68 -8.62
N ALA A 122 -18.77 -15.92 -8.83
CA ALA A 122 -18.81 -16.54 -10.15
C ALA A 122 -20.27 -16.88 -10.47
N TYR A 123 -20.91 -16.08 -11.32
CA TYR A 123 -22.23 -16.40 -11.84
C TYR A 123 -22.08 -17.23 -13.12
N THR A 124 -23.01 -18.15 -13.33
CA THR A 124 -23.04 -19.00 -14.51
C THR A 124 -24.12 -18.52 -15.48
N ASN A 125 -23.71 -18.08 -16.67
CA ASN A 125 -24.63 -17.67 -17.74
C ASN A 125 -25.00 -18.85 -18.63
N CYS A 126 -26.26 -18.91 -19.05
CA CYS A 126 -26.67 -19.87 -20.07
C CYS A 126 -26.07 -19.50 -21.43
N LYS A 127 -25.33 -20.42 -22.06
CA LYS A 127 -24.71 -20.23 -23.39
C LYS A 127 -25.74 -19.98 -24.50
N TYR A 128 -26.97 -20.42 -24.33
CA TYR A 128 -28.01 -20.35 -25.36
C TYR A 128 -28.79 -19.03 -25.35
N CYS A 129 -29.04 -18.44 -24.18
CA CYS A 129 -29.81 -17.19 -24.05
C CYS A 129 -29.04 -16.03 -23.39
N GLY A 130 -27.84 -16.28 -22.87
CA GLY A 130 -26.96 -15.27 -22.26
C GLY A 130 -27.36 -14.78 -20.87
N LYS A 131 -28.47 -15.26 -20.30
CA LYS A 131 -29.03 -14.77 -19.02
C LYS A 131 -28.49 -15.51 -17.78
N GLU A 132 -28.59 -14.82 -16.63
CA GLU A 132 -28.07 -15.23 -15.31
C GLU A 132 -29.05 -16.15 -14.55
N HIS A 133 -29.17 -17.42 -14.95
CA HIS A 133 -30.15 -18.34 -14.32
C HIS A 133 -29.63 -19.78 -14.06
N CYS A 134 -28.35 -20.08 -14.30
CA CYS A 134 -27.79 -21.39 -13.93
C CYS A 134 -27.29 -21.36 -12.48
N GLU A 135 -28.03 -21.97 -11.54
CA GLU A 135 -27.51 -22.27 -10.20
C GLU A 135 -26.30 -23.25 -10.29
N GLU A 136 -25.30 -23.08 -9.40
CA GLU A 136 -23.97 -23.72 -9.41
C GLU A 136 -23.91 -25.25 -9.51
N LYS A 137 -25.05 -25.94 -9.44
CA LYS A 137 -25.14 -27.39 -9.68
C LYS A 137 -26.22 -27.63 -10.73
N CYS A 138 -25.81 -27.65 -12.00
CA CYS A 138 -26.63 -27.98 -13.18
C CYS A 138 -27.44 -29.28 -12.99
N LYS A 139 -28.59 -29.20 -12.33
CA LYS A 139 -29.57 -30.28 -12.19
C LYS A 139 -30.93 -29.92 -12.77
N LYS A 140 -31.14 -28.68 -13.20
CA LYS A 140 -32.42 -28.16 -13.70
C LYS A 140 -32.24 -27.51 -15.08
N ALA A 141 -33.31 -27.54 -15.88
CA ALA A 141 -33.37 -26.86 -17.18
C ALA A 141 -33.27 -25.33 -16.98
N CYS A 142 -32.67 -24.63 -17.95
CA CYS A 142 -32.74 -23.17 -17.97
C CYS A 142 -34.21 -22.71 -17.98
N GLN A 143 -34.58 -21.79 -17.08
CA GLN A 143 -35.97 -21.36 -16.91
C GLN A 143 -36.50 -20.57 -18.13
N ASP A 144 -35.64 -19.82 -18.84
CA ASP A 144 -36.06 -19.07 -20.04
C ASP A 144 -36.10 -19.90 -21.32
N CYS A 145 -35.09 -20.74 -21.56
CA CYS A 145 -34.95 -21.45 -22.83
C CYS A 145 -35.26 -22.96 -22.75
N GLY A 146 -35.53 -23.50 -21.56
CA GLY A 146 -35.93 -24.89 -21.35
C GLY A 146 -34.86 -25.95 -21.59
N LYS A 147 -33.65 -25.59 -22.03
CA LYS A 147 -32.59 -26.54 -22.38
C LYS A 147 -31.90 -27.14 -21.15
N LYS A 148 -31.62 -28.45 -21.18
CA LYS A 148 -30.97 -29.25 -20.12
C LYS A 148 -29.59 -29.74 -20.59
N ASP A 149 -28.59 -28.87 -20.60
CA ASP A 149 -27.20 -29.26 -20.87
C ASP A 149 -26.26 -28.69 -19.80
N CYS A 150 -25.66 -29.56 -18.99
CA CYS A 150 -24.69 -29.15 -17.96
C CYS A 150 -23.39 -28.55 -18.55
N LYS A 151 -23.14 -28.76 -19.85
CA LYS A 151 -22.01 -28.17 -20.60
C LYS A 151 -22.30 -26.76 -21.12
N GLY A 152 -23.52 -26.26 -20.91
CA GLY A 152 -24.01 -25.00 -21.47
C GLY A 152 -23.86 -23.78 -20.56
N CYS A 153 -23.27 -23.87 -19.36
CA CYS A 153 -23.11 -22.69 -18.50
C CYS A 153 -21.66 -22.18 -18.54
N VAL A 154 -21.47 -20.90 -18.87
CA VAL A 154 -20.16 -20.24 -18.93
C VAL A 154 -19.96 -19.45 -17.65
N LYS A 155 -18.81 -19.64 -16.98
CA LYS A 155 -18.40 -18.80 -15.84
C LYS A 155 -17.83 -17.50 -16.37
N THR A 156 -18.44 -16.39 -16.01
CA THR A 156 -17.93 -15.04 -16.34
C THR A 156 -17.64 -14.28 -15.05
N PRO A 157 -16.45 -13.69 -14.88
CA PRO A 157 -16.21 -12.77 -13.78
C PRO A 157 -16.94 -11.45 -14.05
N ARG A 158 -17.81 -11.00 -13.12
CA ARG A 158 -18.29 -9.61 -13.08
C ARG A 158 -17.44 -8.88 -12.06
N TYR A 159 -16.77 -7.83 -12.50
CA TYR A 159 -16.33 -6.78 -11.59
C TYR A 159 -17.59 -5.94 -11.30
N LEU A 160 -18.05 -5.97 -10.04
CA LEU A 160 -19.10 -5.07 -9.56
C LEU A 160 -18.48 -3.66 -9.54
N ASN A 161 -19.00 -2.76 -10.36
CA ASN A 161 -18.71 -1.32 -10.25
C ASN A 161 -19.32 -0.74 -8.97
#